data_AF-A0A941QWB8-F1
#
_entry.id   AF-A0A941QWB8-F1
#
_cell.length_a   1.000
_cell.length_b   1.000
_cell.length_c   1.000
_cell.angle_alpha   90.00
_cell.angle_beta   90.00
_cell.angle_gamma   90.00
#
_symmetry.space_group_name_H-M   'P 1'
#
loop_
_entity.id
_entity.type
_entity.pdbx_description
1 polymer ?
#
loop_
_entity_poly.entity_id
_entity_poly.type
_entity_poly.pdbx_seq_one_letter_code
_entity_poly.pdbx_strand_id
1 'polypeptide(L)'
;MNDHFLGFGLGLRTQHFNDVLENRPDVDWFEIISENFMVAGGKPKYYLHAIREQYPMVMHGVSLSIGSTDPLDKDYLQRLKRLATEVQPRWISDHLCWTGLDGINSHDLLPMPYTEEAINHVAGRIMQVQDTLGRQLLLENVSSYISYTESAMSEWAFYNAVVERADCLMLLDINNIYVSSRNHNFDPQAYLNTVKPERVRQFHLAGHSDYGTHVIDTHDHDICDPVWDLYRQALLRFGAVSTMIERDDNIPPLNQLVAELQIARDIAAGILPFQHPGKQAPGLEVR
;
A
#
# COMPACT_ATOMS: atom_id res chain seq x y z
N MET A 1 -21.96 4.35 5.25
CA MET A 1 -20.57 4.85 5.37
C MET A 1 -19.66 3.70 5.04
N ASN A 2 -18.61 3.91 4.23
CA ASN A 2 -17.60 2.88 4.02
C ASN A 2 -16.84 2.76 5.35
N ASP A 3 -17.12 1.73 6.16
CA ASP A 3 -16.59 1.55 7.51
C ASP A 3 -15.04 1.42 7.54
N HIS A 4 -14.42 1.38 6.37
CA HIS A 4 -13.00 1.20 6.14
C HIS A 4 -12.25 2.48 5.72
N PHE A 5 -12.93 3.60 5.49
CA PHE A 5 -12.27 4.84 5.07
C PHE A 5 -11.62 5.56 6.26
N LEU A 6 -10.29 5.68 6.24
CA LEU A 6 -9.50 6.39 7.27
C LEU A 6 -9.18 7.84 6.89
N GLY A 7 -9.51 8.28 5.68
CA GLY A 7 -9.06 9.57 5.16
C GLY A 7 -7.69 9.48 4.48
N PHE A 8 -6.85 10.49 4.69
CA PHE A 8 -5.62 10.74 3.96
C PHE A 8 -4.41 10.59 4.88
N GLY A 9 -3.49 9.71 4.49
CA GLY A 9 -2.34 9.33 5.30
C GLY A 9 -0.98 9.61 4.65
N LEU A 10 0.08 9.43 5.43
CA LEU A 10 1.47 9.49 4.94
C LEU A 10 2.24 8.24 5.33
N GLY A 11 3.21 7.87 4.51
CA GLY A 11 4.27 6.94 4.92
C GLY A 11 5.08 7.52 6.06
N LEU A 12 5.16 6.82 7.20
CA LEU A 12 5.92 7.27 8.36
C LEU A 12 7.40 6.91 8.18
N ARG A 13 8.21 7.92 7.85
CA ARG A 13 9.67 7.78 7.66
C ARG A 13 10.43 8.31 8.87
N THR A 14 11.59 7.72 9.16
CA THR A 14 12.39 8.02 10.38
C THR A 14 12.78 9.49 10.50
N GLN A 15 12.92 10.18 9.37
CA GLN A 15 13.26 11.59 9.24
C GLN A 15 12.18 12.50 9.86
N HIS A 16 10.93 12.04 9.91
CA HIS A 16 9.79 12.84 10.33
C HIS A 16 9.31 12.55 11.76
N PHE A 17 9.92 11.59 12.47
CA PHE A 17 9.38 11.16 13.78
C PHE A 17 9.27 12.29 14.80
N ASN A 18 10.30 13.13 14.92
CA ASN A 18 10.28 14.27 15.84
C ASN A 18 9.25 15.31 15.38
N ASP A 19 9.24 15.66 14.10
CA ASP A 19 8.30 16.64 13.55
C ASP A 19 6.84 16.20 13.77
N VAL A 20 6.54 14.91 13.63
CA VAL A 20 5.21 14.35 13.89
C VAL A 20 4.84 14.48 15.38
N LEU A 21 5.75 14.13 16.30
CA LEU A 21 5.50 14.19 17.73
C LEU A 21 5.38 15.62 18.27
N GLU A 22 6.20 16.53 17.75
CA GLU A 22 6.27 17.93 18.20
C GLU A 22 5.14 18.77 17.61
N ASN A 23 4.86 18.61 16.32
CA ASN A 23 3.94 19.51 15.60
C ASN A 23 2.55 18.92 15.37
N ARG A 24 2.39 17.59 15.49
CA ARG A 24 1.10 16.90 15.27
C ARG A 24 0.42 17.35 13.97
N PRO A 25 1.03 17.05 12.80
CA PRO A 25 0.52 17.51 11.52
C PRO A 25 -0.92 17.03 11.26
N ASP A 26 -1.62 17.74 10.36
CA ASP A 26 -2.97 17.40 9.92
C ASP A 26 -2.97 16.21 8.94
N VAL A 27 -2.71 15.03 9.48
CA VAL A 27 -2.65 13.74 8.78
C VAL A 27 -3.62 12.79 9.49
N ASP A 28 -4.44 12.07 8.74
CA ASP A 28 -5.53 11.28 9.34
C ASP A 28 -5.01 9.93 9.89
N TRP A 29 -3.94 9.38 9.30
CA TRP A 29 -3.31 8.12 9.70
C TRP A 29 -1.89 7.97 9.11
N PHE A 30 -1.09 7.05 9.67
CA PHE A 30 0.25 6.74 9.16
C PHE A 30 0.41 5.29 8.74
N GLU A 31 1.17 5.04 7.68
CA GLU A 31 1.65 3.71 7.32
C GLU A 31 3.07 3.49 7.82
N ILE A 32 3.33 2.33 8.41
CA ILE A 32 4.69 1.91 8.75
C ILE A 32 5.14 0.77 7.85
N ILE A 33 6.42 0.77 7.48
CA ILE A 33 7.10 -0.42 6.96
C ILE A 33 7.35 -1.37 8.13
N SER A 34 6.71 -2.53 8.09
CA SER A 34 6.63 -3.48 9.20
C SER A 34 8.02 -3.90 9.68
N GLU A 35 8.91 -4.22 8.74
CA GLU A 35 10.26 -4.72 8.95
C GLU A 35 11.12 -3.75 9.77
N ASN A 36 10.93 -2.44 9.58
CA ASN A 36 11.65 -1.40 10.34
C ASN A 36 11.34 -1.46 11.84
N PHE A 37 10.24 -2.09 12.23
CA PHE A 37 9.79 -2.20 13.62
C PHE A 37 9.73 -3.65 14.14
N MET A 38 10.19 -4.65 13.39
CA MET A 38 10.33 -6.04 13.85
C MET A 38 11.57 -6.27 14.73
N VAL A 39 11.98 -5.25 15.47
CA VAL A 39 13.13 -5.27 16.40
C VAL A 39 12.68 -5.52 17.84
N ALA A 40 13.58 -6.02 18.67
CA ALA A 40 13.28 -6.34 20.08
C ALA A 40 12.97 -5.11 20.95
N GLY A 41 13.40 -3.91 20.55
CA GLY A 41 13.24 -2.68 21.33
C GLY A 41 14.03 -1.50 20.77
N GLY A 42 14.24 -0.49 21.61
CA GLY A 42 15.06 0.68 21.29
C GLY A 42 14.29 1.85 20.70
N LYS A 43 15.02 2.80 20.12
CA LYS A 43 14.47 4.05 19.57
C LYS A 43 13.31 3.82 18.58
N PRO A 44 13.35 2.86 17.63
CA PRO A 44 12.24 2.64 16.71
C PRO A 44 10.92 2.32 17.44
N LYS A 45 10.96 1.44 18.45
CA LYS A 45 9.77 1.10 19.25
C LYS A 45 9.27 2.30 20.07
N TYR A 46 10.17 3.09 20.66
CA TYR A 46 9.79 4.29 21.38
C TYR A 46 8.97 5.26 20.50
N TYR A 47 9.48 5.61 19.31
CA TYR A 47 8.77 6.50 18.40
C TYR A 47 7.48 5.87 17.87
N LEU A 48 7.49 4.59 17.53
CA LEU A 48 6.30 3.87 17.08
C LEU A 48 5.16 4.00 18.09
N HIS A 49 5.42 3.68 19.37
CA HIS A 49 4.39 3.76 20.40
C HIS A 49 3.93 5.21 20.65
N ALA A 50 4.87 6.15 20.74
CA ALA A 50 4.53 7.56 20.99
C ALA A 50 3.68 8.19 19.87
N ILE A 51 3.92 7.80 18.61
CA ILE A 51 3.13 8.28 17.46
C ILE A 51 1.80 7.52 17.39
N ARG A 52 1.79 6.22 17.68
CA ARG A 52 0.57 5.38 17.67
C ARG A 52 -0.47 5.80 18.70
N GLU A 53 -0.03 6.39 19.82
CA GLU A 53 -0.92 7.00 20.81
C GLU A 53 -1.70 8.20 20.25
N GLN A 54 -1.22 8.82 19.17
CA GLN A 54 -1.79 10.04 18.59
C GLN A 54 -2.50 9.79 17.26
N TYR A 55 -2.04 8.80 16.50
CA TYR A 55 -2.55 8.53 15.15
C TYR A 55 -2.94 7.05 14.96
N PRO A 56 -4.04 6.77 14.25
CA PRO A 56 -4.28 5.46 13.67
C PRO A 56 -3.10 5.05 12.77
N MET A 57 -2.85 3.75 12.69
CA MET A 57 -1.79 3.20 11.84
C MET A 57 -2.27 2.05 10.99
N VAL A 58 -1.59 1.87 9.87
CA VAL A 58 -1.62 0.66 9.05
C VAL A 58 -0.19 0.12 8.91
N MET A 59 -0.07 -1.13 8.51
CA MET A 59 1.21 -1.78 8.32
C MET A 59 1.34 -2.22 6.87
N HIS A 60 2.48 -1.94 6.27
CA HIS A 60 2.86 -2.42 4.96
C HIS A 60 4.17 -3.19 5.06
N GLY A 61 4.29 -4.30 4.34
CA GLY A 61 5.47 -5.17 4.34
C GLY A 61 6.16 -5.17 2.98
N VAL A 62 7.47 -5.38 3.00
CA VAL A 62 8.33 -5.39 1.80
C VAL A 62 9.06 -6.72 1.62
N SER A 63 8.92 -7.67 2.57
CA SER A 63 9.72 -8.89 2.63
C SER A 63 8.93 -10.19 2.65
N LEU A 64 7.59 -10.18 2.59
CA LEU A 64 6.81 -11.43 2.64
C LEU A 64 7.09 -12.35 1.44
N SER A 65 7.39 -11.76 0.27
CA SER A 65 7.71 -12.48 -0.96
C SER A 65 6.66 -13.55 -1.28
N ILE A 66 5.40 -13.13 -1.35
CA ILE A 66 4.26 -14.04 -1.41
C ILE A 66 4.27 -14.93 -2.66
N GLY A 67 4.89 -14.45 -3.74
CA GLY A 67 5.09 -15.15 -5.00
C GLY A 67 6.22 -16.18 -5.00
N SER A 68 7.12 -16.17 -4.02
CA SER A 68 8.27 -17.08 -4.00
C SER A 68 7.85 -18.56 -3.87
N THR A 69 8.64 -19.46 -4.45
CA THR A 69 8.51 -20.91 -4.29
C THR A 69 9.10 -21.41 -2.97
N ASP A 70 9.96 -20.63 -2.33
CA ASP A 70 10.51 -20.97 -1.02
C ASP A 70 9.38 -21.01 0.03
N PRO A 71 9.45 -21.90 1.04
CA PRO A 71 8.46 -21.92 2.12
C PRO A 71 8.33 -20.55 2.79
N LEU A 72 7.12 -20.18 3.21
CA LEU A 72 6.91 -18.97 4.01
C LEU A 72 7.78 -19.00 5.28
N ASP A 73 8.50 -17.91 5.55
CA ASP A 73 9.30 -17.76 6.75
C ASP A 73 8.37 -17.65 7.98
N LYS A 74 8.29 -18.74 8.74
CA LYS A 74 7.46 -18.82 9.94
C LYS A 74 7.92 -17.86 11.03
N ASP A 75 9.23 -17.62 11.15
CA ASP A 75 9.76 -16.70 12.16
C ASP A 75 9.43 -15.26 11.79
N TYR A 76 9.50 -14.90 10.49
CA TYR A 76 9.00 -13.62 9.98
C TYR A 76 7.52 -13.42 10.31
N LEU A 77 6.66 -14.40 10.01
CA LEU A 77 5.23 -14.30 10.29
C LEU A 77 4.93 -14.15 11.79
N GLN A 78 5.69 -14.79 12.68
CA GLN A 78 5.55 -14.59 14.13
C GLN A 78 5.99 -13.19 14.57
N ARG A 79 7.06 -12.63 13.99
CA ARG A 79 7.46 -11.23 14.24
C ARG A 79 6.40 -10.24 13.74
N LEU A 80 5.86 -10.46 12.54
CA LEU A 80 4.79 -9.66 11.97
C LEU A 80 3.53 -9.70 12.85
N LYS A 81 3.11 -10.89 13.29
CA LYS A 81 1.97 -11.07 14.20
C LYS A 81 2.16 -10.34 15.53
N ARG A 82 3.37 -10.43 16.11
CA ARG A 82 3.71 -9.71 17.34
C ARG A 82 3.61 -8.21 17.15
N LEU A 83 4.23 -7.68 16.09
CA LEU A 83 4.15 -6.25 15.77
C LEU A 83 2.70 -5.82 15.53
N ALA A 84 1.90 -6.61 14.82
CA ALA A 84 0.48 -6.33 14.61
C ALA A 84 -0.33 -6.29 15.91
N THR A 85 0.03 -7.11 16.91
CA THR A 85 -0.59 -7.07 18.25
C THR A 85 -0.25 -5.77 18.98
N GLU A 86 0.98 -5.28 18.83
CA GLU A 86 1.46 -4.03 19.46
C GLU A 86 0.90 -2.78 18.77
N VAL A 87 0.88 -2.76 17.44
CA VAL A 87 0.44 -1.62 16.63
C VAL A 87 -1.09 -1.58 16.51
N GLN A 88 -1.75 -2.74 16.57
CA GLN A 88 -3.18 -2.87 16.30
C GLN A 88 -3.61 -2.12 15.02
N PRO A 89 -2.99 -2.44 13.85
CA PRO A 89 -3.19 -1.65 12.64
C PRO A 89 -4.55 -1.92 12.02
N ARG A 90 -5.13 -0.93 11.34
CA ARG A 90 -6.45 -1.09 10.68
C ARG A 90 -6.42 -2.18 9.62
N TRP A 91 -5.30 -2.37 8.93
CA TRP A 91 -5.00 -3.49 8.05
C TRP A 91 -3.49 -3.73 7.94
N ILE A 92 -3.13 -4.85 7.30
CA ILE A 92 -1.75 -5.21 6.97
C ILE A 92 -1.70 -5.46 5.46
N SER A 93 -0.79 -4.82 4.75
CA SER A 93 -0.53 -5.01 3.32
C SER A 93 0.88 -5.56 3.06
N ASP A 94 1.09 -6.17 1.89
CA ASP A 94 2.39 -6.53 1.34
C ASP A 94 2.28 -6.63 -0.19
N HIS A 95 3.37 -6.85 -0.89
CA HIS A 95 3.41 -6.84 -2.36
C HIS A 95 2.97 -8.17 -2.98
N LEU A 96 2.26 -8.11 -4.11
CA LEU A 96 1.98 -9.26 -4.98
C LEU A 96 3.17 -9.54 -5.90
N CYS A 97 4.30 -9.91 -5.31
CA CYS A 97 5.52 -10.20 -6.06
C CYS A 97 6.33 -11.32 -5.39
N TRP A 98 7.47 -11.63 -6.01
CA TRP A 98 8.55 -12.34 -5.35
C TRP A 98 9.79 -11.44 -5.33
N THR A 99 10.53 -11.49 -4.24
CA THR A 99 11.76 -10.71 -4.03
C THR A 99 13.00 -11.58 -4.13
N GLY A 100 12.88 -12.87 -4.49
CA GLY A 100 14.01 -13.80 -4.50
C GLY A 100 13.65 -15.27 -4.63
N LEU A 101 14.63 -16.09 -5.04
CA LEU A 101 14.56 -17.54 -5.20
C LEU A 101 15.82 -18.19 -4.59
N ASP A 102 15.68 -19.38 -3.98
CA ASP A 102 16.75 -20.12 -3.33
C ASP A 102 17.48 -19.31 -2.22
N GLY A 103 16.73 -18.48 -1.47
CA GLY A 103 17.28 -17.65 -0.41
C GLY A 103 18.11 -16.43 -0.85
N ILE A 104 18.17 -16.13 -2.16
CA ILE A 104 18.80 -14.91 -2.70
C ILE A 104 17.72 -13.84 -2.88
N ASN A 105 17.76 -12.79 -2.06
CA ASN A 105 16.88 -11.63 -2.19
C ASN A 105 17.42 -10.68 -3.27
N SER A 106 16.64 -10.46 -4.33
CA SER A 106 16.95 -9.61 -5.48
C SER A 106 16.91 -8.11 -5.15
N HIS A 107 16.45 -7.69 -3.97
CA HIS A 107 16.06 -6.30 -3.63
C HIS A 107 14.98 -5.67 -4.53
N ASP A 108 14.80 -6.20 -5.75
CA ASP A 108 13.78 -5.83 -6.72
C ASP A 108 12.48 -6.62 -6.50
N LEU A 109 11.36 -5.96 -6.75
CA LEU A 109 10.02 -6.58 -6.78
C LEU A 109 9.80 -7.18 -8.17
N LEU A 110 9.97 -8.50 -8.30
CA LEU A 110 9.86 -9.17 -9.59
C LEU A 110 8.39 -9.54 -9.90
N PRO A 111 7.91 -9.28 -11.12
CA PRO A 111 6.53 -9.58 -11.49
C PRO A 111 6.25 -11.09 -11.44
N MET A 112 4.99 -11.45 -11.28
CA MET A 112 4.52 -12.83 -11.34
C MET A 112 4.20 -13.25 -12.78
N PRO A 113 4.42 -14.51 -13.18
CA PRO A 113 3.80 -15.04 -14.39
C PRO A 113 2.28 -15.12 -14.19
N TYR A 114 1.50 -14.51 -15.09
CA TYR A 114 0.04 -14.44 -14.96
C TYR A 114 -0.64 -15.72 -15.46
N THR A 115 -0.53 -16.79 -14.67
CA THR A 115 -1.06 -18.13 -14.97
C THR A 115 -1.98 -18.65 -13.87
N GLU A 116 -2.84 -19.64 -14.19
CA GLU A 116 -3.69 -20.30 -13.20
C GLU A 116 -2.88 -21.06 -12.13
N GLU A 117 -1.70 -21.59 -12.50
CA GLU A 117 -0.77 -22.21 -11.55
C GLU A 117 -0.27 -21.18 -10.51
N ALA A 118 0.17 -20.01 -10.98
CA ALA A 118 0.61 -18.93 -10.11
C ALA A 118 -0.54 -18.42 -9.21
N ILE A 119 -1.77 -18.34 -9.73
CA ILE A 119 -2.96 -17.97 -8.93
C ILE A 119 -3.12 -18.95 -7.77
N ASN A 120 -3.11 -20.26 -8.05
CA ASN A 120 -3.28 -21.29 -7.02
C ASN A 120 -2.15 -21.25 -5.97
N HIS A 121 -0.91 -21.11 -6.43
CA HIS A 121 0.26 -21.01 -5.56
C HIS A 121 0.17 -19.82 -4.60
N VAL A 122 -0.02 -18.62 -5.16
CA VAL A 122 -0.07 -17.39 -4.39
C VAL A 122 -1.28 -17.37 -3.46
N ALA A 123 -2.47 -17.76 -3.94
CA ALA A 123 -3.67 -17.78 -3.12
C ALA A 123 -3.53 -18.71 -1.91
N GLY A 124 -2.99 -19.92 -2.10
CA GLY A 124 -2.74 -20.86 -1.00
C GLY A 124 -1.76 -20.33 0.05
N ARG A 125 -0.80 -19.49 -0.36
CA ARG A 125 0.14 -18.83 0.57
C ARG A 125 -0.50 -17.67 1.30
N ILE A 126 -1.29 -16.84 0.62
CA ILE A 126 -2.05 -15.75 1.26
C ILE A 126 -2.94 -16.33 2.35
N MET A 127 -3.65 -17.43 2.08
CA MET A 127 -4.49 -18.10 3.07
C MET A 127 -3.69 -18.51 4.32
N GLN A 128 -2.49 -19.10 4.16
CA GLN A 128 -1.63 -19.44 5.29
C GLN A 128 -1.18 -18.23 6.11
N VAL A 129 -0.88 -17.11 5.44
CA VAL A 129 -0.52 -15.84 6.11
C VAL A 129 -1.73 -15.30 6.88
N GLN A 130 -2.91 -15.27 6.26
CA GLN A 130 -4.15 -14.82 6.89
C GLN A 130 -4.52 -15.70 8.09
N ASP A 131 -4.37 -17.03 8.00
CA ASP A 131 -4.58 -17.96 9.12
C ASP A 131 -3.61 -17.66 10.28
N THR A 132 -2.37 -17.33 9.97
CA THR A 132 -1.36 -16.98 10.98
C THR A 132 -1.68 -15.65 11.64
N LEU A 133 -2.05 -14.63 10.87
CA LEU A 133 -2.33 -13.27 11.35
C LEU A 133 -3.73 -13.13 11.96
N GLY A 134 -4.66 -14.03 11.63
CA GLY A 134 -6.06 -14.00 12.07
C GLY A 134 -6.89 -12.90 11.43
N ARG A 135 -6.55 -12.46 10.21
CA ARG A 135 -7.22 -11.36 9.50
C ARG A 135 -6.99 -11.42 7.99
N GLN A 136 -7.84 -10.72 7.23
CA GLN A 136 -7.61 -10.49 5.80
C GLN A 136 -6.38 -9.62 5.58
N LEU A 137 -5.57 -10.03 4.60
CA LEU A 137 -4.40 -9.29 4.13
C LEU A 137 -4.81 -8.39 2.95
N LEU A 138 -4.11 -7.27 2.76
CA LEU A 138 -4.16 -6.51 1.52
C LEU A 138 -2.95 -6.89 0.69
N LEU A 139 -3.12 -7.16 -0.60
CA LEU A 139 -1.97 -7.22 -1.49
C LEU A 139 -1.89 -5.96 -2.33
N GLU A 140 -0.70 -5.59 -2.73
CA GLU A 140 -0.41 -4.45 -3.58
C GLU A 140 0.08 -4.86 -4.96
N ASN A 141 -0.35 -4.14 -6.00
CA ASN A 141 0.21 -4.26 -7.34
C ASN A 141 1.57 -3.56 -7.43
N VAL A 142 2.53 -4.21 -8.10
CA VAL A 142 3.88 -3.67 -8.29
C VAL A 142 4.04 -3.09 -9.70
N SER A 143 4.96 -2.14 -9.85
CA SER A 143 5.44 -1.73 -11.16
C SER A 143 6.11 -2.91 -11.88
N SER A 144 5.90 -3.01 -13.19
CA SER A 144 6.53 -4.03 -14.05
C SER A 144 7.26 -3.40 -15.24
N TYR A 145 8.39 -4.00 -15.57
CA TYR A 145 9.29 -3.59 -16.68
C TYR A 145 9.50 -4.70 -17.71
N ILE A 146 9.16 -5.93 -17.32
CA ILE A 146 9.29 -7.14 -18.12
C ILE A 146 8.01 -7.96 -17.97
N SER A 147 7.63 -8.67 -19.03
CA SER A 147 6.48 -9.56 -19.05
C SER A 147 6.90 -10.98 -19.41
N TYR A 148 6.29 -11.97 -18.78
CA TYR A 148 6.53 -13.38 -19.11
C TYR A 148 5.77 -13.80 -20.37
N THR A 149 6.43 -14.53 -21.27
CA THR A 149 5.81 -15.10 -22.48
C THR A 149 4.69 -16.10 -22.17
N GLU A 150 4.74 -16.70 -20.99
CA GLU A 150 3.79 -17.69 -20.48
C GLU A 150 2.53 -17.04 -19.88
N SER A 151 2.48 -15.71 -19.76
CA SER A 151 1.32 -14.99 -19.22
C SER A 151 0.08 -15.25 -20.08
N ALA A 152 -0.94 -15.85 -19.48
CA ALA A 152 -2.18 -16.23 -20.17
C ALA A 152 -3.30 -15.19 -20.00
N MET A 153 -3.08 -14.19 -19.17
CA MET A 153 -4.04 -13.13 -18.85
C MET A 153 -3.33 -11.80 -18.52
N SER A 154 -4.09 -10.72 -18.41
CA SER A 154 -3.57 -9.43 -17.94
C SER A 154 -3.27 -9.45 -16.45
N GLU A 155 -2.42 -8.53 -16.00
CA GLU A 155 -2.09 -8.35 -14.58
C GLU A 155 -3.35 -8.16 -13.72
N TRP A 156 -4.26 -7.27 -14.12
CA TRP A 156 -5.49 -7.01 -13.37
C TRP A 156 -6.47 -8.21 -13.38
N ALA A 157 -6.43 -9.09 -14.39
CA ALA A 157 -7.18 -10.33 -14.38
C ALA A 157 -6.59 -11.33 -13.38
N PHE A 158 -5.25 -11.45 -13.37
CA PHE A 158 -4.51 -12.26 -12.42
C PHE A 158 -4.74 -11.81 -10.98
N TYR A 159 -4.58 -10.51 -10.71
CA TYR A 159 -4.74 -9.94 -9.38
C TYR A 159 -6.16 -10.11 -8.84
N ASN A 160 -7.19 -9.87 -9.66
CA ASN A 160 -8.58 -10.16 -9.29
C ASN A 160 -8.78 -11.65 -8.96
N ALA A 161 -8.20 -12.56 -9.75
CA ALA A 161 -8.33 -14.00 -9.52
C ALA A 161 -7.64 -14.43 -8.22
N VAL A 162 -6.45 -13.91 -7.92
CA VAL A 162 -5.74 -14.13 -6.64
C VAL A 162 -6.59 -13.65 -5.46
N VAL A 163 -7.10 -12.42 -5.53
CA VAL A 163 -7.91 -11.81 -4.47
C VAL A 163 -9.20 -12.55 -4.22
N GLU A 164 -9.87 -13.01 -5.28
CA GLU A 164 -11.08 -13.83 -5.16
C GLU A 164 -10.77 -15.19 -4.54
N ARG A 165 -9.70 -15.86 -4.99
CA ARG A 165 -9.32 -17.21 -4.54
C ARG A 165 -8.88 -17.24 -3.08
N ALA A 166 -8.14 -16.21 -2.65
CA ALA A 166 -7.60 -16.11 -1.30
C ALA A 166 -8.53 -15.40 -0.31
N ASP A 167 -9.64 -14.84 -0.80
CA ASP A 167 -10.52 -13.94 -0.06
C ASP A 167 -9.75 -12.83 0.69
N CYS A 168 -8.81 -12.18 -0.01
CA CYS A 168 -8.05 -11.06 0.52
C CYS A 168 -8.57 -9.72 -0.03
N LEU A 169 -7.81 -8.64 0.18
CA LEU A 169 -8.17 -7.28 -0.19
C LEU A 169 -7.06 -6.65 -1.04
N MET A 170 -7.35 -5.47 -1.60
CA MET A 170 -6.47 -4.77 -2.52
C MET A 170 -6.02 -3.42 -1.96
N LEU A 171 -4.71 -3.18 -2.06
CA LEU A 171 -4.09 -1.87 -2.07
C LEU A 171 -3.74 -1.60 -3.54
N LEU A 172 -4.27 -0.53 -4.14
CA LEU A 172 -3.87 -0.14 -5.48
C LEU A 172 -2.86 0.99 -5.41
N ASP A 173 -1.63 0.71 -5.80
CA ASP A 173 -0.69 1.76 -6.11
C ASP A 173 -1.01 2.30 -7.51
N ILE A 174 -1.49 3.53 -7.53
CA ILE A 174 -1.91 4.23 -8.76
C ILE A 174 -0.70 4.63 -9.60
N ASN A 175 0.41 4.97 -8.94
CA ASN A 175 1.67 5.25 -9.60
C ASN A 175 2.18 3.98 -10.32
N ASN A 176 2.12 2.82 -9.67
CA ASN A 176 2.50 1.54 -10.27
C ASN A 176 1.66 1.15 -11.48
N ILE A 177 0.34 1.44 -11.45
CA ILE A 177 -0.52 1.25 -12.62
C ILE A 177 -0.07 2.16 -13.77
N TYR A 178 0.26 3.43 -13.49
CA TYR A 178 0.74 4.37 -14.49
C TYR A 178 2.11 3.96 -15.07
N VAL A 179 3.09 3.61 -14.22
CA VAL A 179 4.42 3.17 -14.63
C VAL A 179 4.32 1.93 -15.53
N SER A 180 3.61 0.90 -15.08
CA SER A 180 3.38 -0.33 -15.86
C SER A 180 2.65 -0.03 -17.17
N SER A 181 1.64 0.85 -17.16
CA SER A 181 0.92 1.27 -18.37
C SER A 181 1.84 1.93 -19.40
N ARG A 182 2.73 2.83 -18.95
CA ARG A 182 3.71 3.51 -19.81
C ARG A 182 4.71 2.53 -20.41
N ASN A 183 5.22 1.59 -19.61
CA ASN A 183 6.24 0.64 -20.05
C ASN A 183 5.68 -0.48 -20.95
N HIS A 184 4.45 -0.93 -20.69
CA HIS A 184 3.82 -2.03 -21.43
C HIS A 184 2.78 -1.57 -22.47
N ASN A 185 2.55 -0.25 -22.57
CA ASN A 185 1.65 0.39 -23.53
C ASN A 185 0.21 -0.17 -23.48
N PHE A 186 -0.34 -0.31 -22.27
CA PHE A 186 -1.75 -0.64 -22.05
C PHE A 186 -2.52 0.57 -21.51
N ASP A 187 -3.86 0.57 -21.68
CA ASP A 187 -4.73 1.62 -21.13
C ASP A 187 -4.94 1.42 -19.61
N PRO A 188 -4.52 2.36 -18.74
CA PRO A 188 -4.66 2.21 -17.30
C PRO A 188 -6.13 2.27 -16.86
N GLN A 189 -7.04 2.84 -17.67
CA GLN A 189 -8.48 2.77 -17.40
C GLN A 189 -9.01 1.34 -17.50
N ALA A 190 -8.47 0.51 -18.38
CA ALA A 190 -8.85 -0.89 -18.48
C ALA A 190 -8.51 -1.65 -17.18
N TYR A 191 -7.40 -1.30 -16.54
CA TYR A 191 -7.02 -1.81 -15.23
C TYR A 191 -8.09 -1.45 -14.18
N LEU A 192 -8.33 -0.15 -13.98
CA LEU A 192 -9.26 0.35 -12.96
C LEU A 192 -10.70 -0.18 -13.15
N ASN A 193 -11.15 -0.27 -14.41
CA ASN A 193 -12.51 -0.72 -14.72
C ASN A 193 -12.72 -2.22 -14.45
N THR A 194 -11.66 -3.02 -14.49
CA THR A 194 -11.75 -4.47 -14.25
C THR A 194 -11.60 -4.83 -12.77
N VAL A 195 -10.90 -4.02 -11.98
CA VAL A 195 -10.77 -4.25 -10.53
C VAL A 195 -12.13 -4.09 -9.84
N LYS A 196 -12.42 -5.03 -8.92
CA LYS A 196 -13.65 -5.07 -8.13
C LYS A 196 -13.63 -4.02 -7.00
N PRO A 197 -14.52 -2.99 -7.02
CA PRO A 197 -14.48 -1.92 -6.03
C PRO A 197 -14.60 -2.37 -4.58
N GLU A 198 -15.39 -3.41 -4.31
CA GLU A 198 -15.61 -3.95 -2.98
C GLU A 198 -14.36 -4.58 -2.34
N ARG A 199 -13.30 -4.84 -3.13
CA ARG A 199 -12.03 -5.40 -2.65
C ARG A 199 -10.97 -4.33 -2.33
N VAL A 200 -11.12 -3.13 -2.87
CA VAL A 200 -10.13 -2.05 -2.70
C VAL A 200 -10.27 -1.37 -1.35
N ARG A 201 -9.16 -1.16 -0.64
CA ARG A 201 -9.14 -0.56 0.70
C ARG A 201 -8.19 0.61 0.84
N GLN A 202 -7.14 0.64 0.04
CA GLN A 202 -6.11 1.67 0.09
C GLN A 202 -5.62 2.04 -1.29
N PHE A 203 -5.27 3.32 -1.45
CA PHE A 203 -4.49 3.83 -2.57
C PHE A 203 -3.14 4.32 -2.10
N HIS A 204 -2.11 4.01 -2.86
CA HIS A 204 -0.83 4.71 -2.82
C HIS A 204 -0.72 5.66 -4.01
N LEU A 205 -0.09 6.79 -3.74
CA LEU A 205 0.29 7.80 -4.72
C LEU A 205 1.75 8.18 -4.48
N ALA A 206 2.54 8.09 -5.53
CA ALA A 206 3.95 8.46 -5.52
C ALA A 206 4.32 9.10 -6.86
N GLY A 207 5.52 9.65 -6.93
CA GLY A 207 6.14 10.04 -8.19
C GLY A 207 7.31 9.13 -8.55
N HIS A 208 7.79 9.28 -9.77
CA HIS A 208 8.69 8.36 -10.43
C HIS A 208 9.69 9.10 -11.32
N SER A 209 10.69 8.38 -11.82
CA SER A 209 11.67 8.89 -12.78
C SER A 209 11.26 8.55 -14.22
N ASP A 210 11.01 9.56 -15.06
CA ASP A 210 10.71 9.38 -16.49
C ASP A 210 11.96 9.63 -17.35
N TYR A 211 12.38 8.62 -18.12
CA TYR A 211 13.53 8.67 -19.03
C TYR A 211 13.10 8.84 -20.50
N GLY A 212 11.84 9.20 -20.74
CA GLY A 212 11.21 9.40 -22.04
C GLY A 212 10.76 8.08 -22.68
N THR A 213 11.68 7.11 -22.80
CA THR A 213 11.38 5.79 -23.39
C THR A 213 10.79 4.81 -22.40
N HIS A 214 11.12 4.95 -21.12
CA HIS A 214 10.62 4.13 -20.03
C HIS A 214 10.50 4.97 -18.76
N VAL A 215 9.66 4.49 -17.85
CA VAL A 215 9.47 5.09 -16.52
C VAL A 215 9.96 4.09 -15.48
N ILE A 216 10.71 4.56 -14.48
CA ILE A 216 11.16 3.73 -13.35
C ILE A 216 10.49 4.23 -12.08
N ASP A 217 9.90 3.28 -11.37
CA ASP A 217 9.24 3.51 -10.11
C ASP A 217 10.25 3.72 -8.98
N THR A 218 10.47 4.98 -8.61
CA THR A 218 11.51 5.38 -7.67
C THR A 218 10.98 6.00 -6.38
N HIS A 219 9.71 6.39 -6.32
CA HIS A 219 9.05 6.96 -5.14
C HIS A 219 9.78 8.15 -4.51
N ASP A 220 10.50 8.95 -5.31
CA ASP A 220 11.46 9.98 -4.87
C ASP A 220 11.22 11.38 -5.48
N HIS A 221 10.19 11.51 -6.32
CA HIS A 221 9.75 12.76 -6.96
C HIS A 221 8.30 13.13 -6.63
N ASP A 222 7.97 14.42 -6.62
CA ASP A 222 6.59 14.91 -6.53
C ASP A 222 5.67 14.16 -7.51
N ILE A 223 4.42 13.92 -7.11
CA ILE A 223 3.43 13.22 -7.93
C ILE A 223 3.08 14.09 -9.13
N CYS A 224 3.24 13.53 -10.34
CA CYS A 224 3.01 14.24 -11.59
C CYS A 224 1.54 14.25 -12.02
N ASP A 225 1.16 15.21 -12.87
CA ASP A 225 -0.22 15.40 -13.33
C ASP A 225 -0.89 14.14 -13.89
N PRO A 226 -0.23 13.29 -14.71
CA PRO A 226 -0.83 12.05 -15.19
C PRO A 226 -1.23 11.06 -14.08
N VAL A 227 -0.48 11.00 -12.97
CA VAL A 227 -0.82 10.14 -11.82
C VAL A 227 -1.99 10.76 -11.06
N TRP A 228 -2.02 12.09 -10.89
CA TRP A 228 -3.19 12.78 -10.32
C TRP A 228 -4.45 12.56 -11.16
N ASP A 229 -4.34 12.60 -12.49
CA ASP A 229 -5.46 12.31 -13.39
C ASP A 229 -5.93 10.87 -13.25
N LEU A 230 -5.02 9.90 -13.11
CA LEU A 230 -5.38 8.51 -12.87
C LEU A 230 -6.04 8.33 -11.50
N TYR A 231 -5.57 9.05 -10.48
CA TYR A 231 -6.19 9.10 -9.15
C TYR A 231 -7.63 9.64 -9.20
N ARG A 232 -7.89 10.68 -9.99
CA ARG A 232 -9.27 11.19 -10.23
C ARG A 232 -10.18 10.10 -10.78
N GLN A 233 -9.69 9.33 -11.75
CA GLN A 233 -10.45 8.23 -12.35
C GLN A 233 -10.67 7.08 -11.36
N ALA A 234 -9.68 6.78 -10.52
CA ALA A 234 -9.82 5.82 -9.44
C ALA A 234 -10.90 6.25 -8.44
N LEU A 235 -10.93 7.51 -8.01
CA LEU A 235 -11.98 8.03 -7.13
C LEU A 235 -13.39 7.95 -7.76
N LEU A 236 -13.53 8.25 -9.06
CA LEU A 236 -14.80 8.10 -9.77
C LEU A 236 -15.28 6.65 -9.80
N ARG A 237 -14.35 5.70 -9.91
CA ARG A 237 -14.65 4.26 -9.99
C ARG A 237 -14.93 3.63 -8.63
N PHE A 238 -14.13 3.95 -7.63
CA PHE A 238 -14.08 3.25 -6.35
C PHE A 238 -14.73 4.03 -5.20
N GLY A 239 -14.98 5.32 -5.38
CA GLY A 239 -15.47 6.20 -4.33
C GLY A 239 -14.39 6.52 -3.29
N ALA A 240 -14.81 6.73 -2.05
CA ALA A 240 -13.91 7.05 -0.95
C ALA A 240 -13.07 5.82 -0.54
N VAL A 241 -11.78 5.87 -0.84
CA VAL A 241 -10.75 4.88 -0.48
C VAL A 241 -9.60 5.59 0.23
N SER A 242 -9.10 5.02 1.32
CA SER A 242 -8.04 5.63 2.13
C SER A 242 -6.80 5.83 1.26
N THR A 243 -6.33 7.07 1.13
CA THR A 243 -5.25 7.41 0.20
C THR A 243 -4.02 7.84 0.97
N MET A 244 -2.85 7.38 0.54
CA MET A 244 -1.57 7.74 1.13
C MET A 244 -0.62 8.30 0.08
N ILE A 245 0.18 9.31 0.47
CA ILE A 245 1.36 9.71 -0.29
C ILE A 245 2.55 8.86 0.16
N GLU A 246 3.18 8.18 -0.78
CA GLU A 246 4.40 7.42 -0.57
C GLU A 246 5.63 8.18 -1.08
N ARG A 247 6.67 8.20 -0.23
CA ARG A 247 7.97 8.80 -0.48
C ARG A 247 9.05 7.98 0.18
N ASP A 248 9.83 7.25 -0.61
CA ASP A 248 10.83 6.29 -0.10
C ASP A 248 12.27 6.79 -0.18
N ASP A 249 12.56 7.61 -1.18
CA ASP A 249 13.85 8.27 -1.30
C ASP A 249 13.67 9.78 -1.54
N ASN A 250 14.77 10.53 -1.46
CA ASN A 250 14.79 11.99 -1.55
C ASN A 250 13.71 12.65 -0.66
N ILE A 251 13.56 12.12 0.55
CA ILE A 251 12.44 12.43 1.44
C ILE A 251 12.48 13.93 1.82
N PRO A 252 11.47 14.73 1.43
CA PRO A 252 11.45 16.16 1.72
C PRO A 252 11.01 16.41 3.17
N PRO A 253 11.12 17.68 3.64
CA PRO A 253 10.54 18.08 4.91
C PRO A 253 9.05 17.73 5.02
N LEU A 254 8.61 17.36 6.22
CA LEU A 254 7.24 16.85 6.46
C LEU A 254 6.14 17.79 5.96
N ASN A 255 6.32 19.11 6.08
CA ASN A 255 5.34 20.09 5.64
C ASN A 255 5.11 20.08 4.11
N GLN A 256 6.10 19.64 3.32
CA GLN A 256 5.93 19.49 1.87
C GLN A 256 5.05 18.26 1.56
N LEU A 257 5.27 17.13 2.25
CA LEU A 257 4.40 15.96 2.11
C LEU A 257 2.97 16.24 2.58
N VAL A 258 2.80 17.02 3.65
CA VAL A 258 1.47 17.47 4.10
C VAL A 258 0.79 18.36 3.06
N ALA A 259 1.55 19.22 2.37
CA ALA A 259 1.02 20.03 1.28
C ALA A 259 0.65 19.17 0.05
N GLU A 260 1.45 18.16 -0.29
CA GLU A 260 1.15 17.21 -1.36
C GLU A 260 -0.08 16.34 -1.00
N LEU A 261 -0.22 15.93 0.25
CA LEU A 261 -1.42 15.26 0.76
C LEU A 261 -2.67 16.12 0.65
N GLN A 262 -2.54 17.45 0.84
CA GLN A 262 -3.66 18.38 0.68
C GLN A 262 -4.17 18.40 -0.77
N ILE A 263 -3.32 18.20 -1.77
CA ILE A 263 -3.74 18.06 -3.17
C ILE A 263 -4.66 16.85 -3.34
N ALA A 264 -4.33 15.71 -2.72
CA ALA A 264 -5.17 14.52 -2.73
C ALA A 264 -6.54 14.79 -2.06
N ARG A 265 -6.54 15.48 -0.90
CA ARG A 265 -7.76 15.90 -0.19
C ARG A 265 -8.65 16.77 -1.09
N ASP A 266 -8.07 17.77 -1.76
CA ASP A 266 -8.79 18.71 -2.62
C ASP A 266 -9.39 18.03 -3.86
N ILE A 267 -8.63 17.13 -4.48
CA ILE A 267 -9.11 16.31 -5.61
C ILE A 267 -10.30 15.45 -5.17
N ALA A 268 -10.17 14.75 -4.04
CA ALA A 268 -11.22 13.89 -3.52
C ALA A 268 -12.47 14.70 -3.14
N ALA A 269 -12.33 15.88 -2.54
CA ALA A 269 -13.44 16.76 -2.22
C ALA A 269 -14.17 17.28 -3.47
N GLY A 270 -13.46 17.46 -4.59
CA GLY A 270 -14.04 17.86 -5.87
C GLY A 270 -14.80 16.74 -6.60
N ILE A 271 -14.45 15.48 -6.34
CA ILE A 271 -15.01 14.30 -7.03
C ILE A 271 -16.08 13.59 -6.20
N LEU A 272 -15.80 13.39 -4.92
CA LEU A 272 -16.67 12.64 -4.03
C LEU A 272 -17.82 13.55 -3.58
N PRO A 273 -19.07 13.06 -3.61
CA PRO A 273 -20.19 13.83 -3.06
C PRO A 273 -19.91 14.13 -1.58
N PHE A 274 -20.15 15.38 -1.14
CA PHE A 274 -19.92 15.84 0.24
C PHE A 274 -20.37 14.79 1.27
N GLN A 275 -19.40 14.09 1.87
CA GLN A 275 -19.60 13.22 3.01
C GLN A 275 -18.77 13.80 4.15
N HIS A 276 -19.42 14.57 5.03
CA HIS A 276 -18.80 15.04 6.27
C HIS A 276 -18.30 13.84 7.09
N PRO A 277 -17.00 13.73 7.41
CA PRO A 277 -16.57 12.94 8.54
C PRO A 277 -16.88 13.78 9.79
N GLY A 278 -17.90 13.38 10.54
CA GLY A 278 -18.07 13.89 11.89
C GLY A 278 -16.82 13.53 12.68
N LYS A 279 -16.02 14.52 13.08
CA LYS A 279 -15.00 14.34 14.11
C LYS A 279 -15.70 13.79 15.35
N GLN A 280 -15.62 12.49 15.60
CA GLN A 280 -15.88 11.99 16.94
C GLN A 280 -14.72 12.50 17.79
N ALA A 281 -15.01 13.54 18.58
CA ALA A 281 -14.14 13.92 19.68
C ALA A 281 -13.91 12.68 20.56
N PRO A 282 -12.69 12.50 21.11
CA PRO A 282 -12.49 11.48 22.13
C PRO A 282 -13.44 11.80 23.27
N GLY A 283 -14.36 10.88 23.54
CA GLY A 283 -15.28 10.97 24.65
C GLY A 283 -14.51 10.95 25.96
N LEU A 284 -14.13 12.14 26.45
CA LEU A 284 -14.05 12.38 27.88
C LEU A 284 -15.50 12.40 28.39
N GLU A 285 -15.88 11.41 29.19
CA GLU A 285 -15.88 11.54 30.66
C GLU A 285 -17.03 10.77 31.38
N VAL A 286 -16.70 10.32 32.59
CA VAL A 286 -17.51 10.03 33.80
C VAL A 286 -18.46 8.82 33.84
N ARG A 287 -18.00 7.68 34.38
CA ARG A 287 -18.07 7.30 35.82
C ARG A 287 -17.50 5.90 36.05
#